data_AF-F8AKN2-F1
#
_entry.id   AF-F8AKN2-F1
#
_cell.length_a   1.000
_cell.length_b   1.000
_cell.length_c   1.000
_cell.angle_alpha   90.00
_cell.angle_beta   90.00
_cell.angle_gamma   90.00
#
_symmetry.space_group_name_H-M   'P 1'
#
loop_
_entity.id
_entity.type
_entity.pdbx_description
1 polymer ?
#
loop_
_entity_poly.entity_id
_entity_poly.type
_entity_poly.pdbx_seq_one_letter_code
_entity_poly.pdbx_strand_id
1 'polypeptide(L)' 'MIYYIVLVQGVPESYGCARSRIDFQKKKDLFDGFGCEIKNVSKEEFEKVKKKVDIKTQLYRKHFQLILGGENM' A
#
# COMPACT_ATOMS: atom_id res chain seq x y z
N MET A 1 15.51 10.06 -0.07
CA MET A 1 14.33 9.28 0.36
C MET A 1 13.84 8.50 -0.84
N ILE A 2 13.62 7.19 -0.68
CA ILE A 2 13.20 6.29 -1.76
C ILE A 2 11.71 6.04 -1.57
N TYR A 3 10.91 6.24 -2.61
CA TYR A 3 9.49 5.98 -2.58
C TYR A 3 9.22 4.64 -3.25
N TYR A 4 8.36 3.85 -2.65
CA TYR A 4 8.01 2.55 -3.21
C TYR A 4 6.54 2.23 -3.01
N ILE A 5 6.07 1.37 -3.90
CA ILE A 5 4.73 0.79 -3.84
C ILE A 5 4.86 -0.71 -3.64
N VAL A 6 3.94 -1.29 -2.90
CA VAL A 6 3.83 -2.72 -2.65
C VAL A 6 2.68 -3.23 -3.50
N LEU A 7 3.01 -4.15 -4.40
CA LEU A 7 2.12 -4.78 -5.35
C LEU A 7 1.80 -6.19 -4.87
N VAL A 8 0.51 -6.52 -4.81
CA VAL A 8 0.03 -7.88 -4.57
C VAL A 8 -0.61 -8.33 -5.88
N GLN A 9 -0.03 -9.36 -6.52
CA GLN A 9 -0.48 -9.84 -7.84
C GLN A 9 -0.57 -8.71 -8.89
N GLY A 10 0.39 -7.78 -8.88
CA GLY A 10 0.44 -6.64 -9.80
C GLY A 10 -0.48 -5.46 -9.45
N VAL A 11 -1.27 -5.56 -8.37
CA VAL A 11 -2.16 -4.48 -7.92
C VAL A 11 -1.53 -3.72 -6.75
N PRO A 12 -1.45 -2.38 -6.77
CA PRO A 12 -0.93 -1.61 -5.66
C PRO A 12 -1.89 -1.65 -4.47
N GLU A 13 -1.50 -2.37 -3.42
CA GLU A 13 -2.26 -2.50 -2.18
C GLU A 13 -1.70 -1.64 -1.05
N SER A 14 -0.40 -1.29 -1.11
CA SER A 14 0.24 -0.46 -0.10
C SER A 14 1.38 0.37 -0.67
N TYR A 15 1.89 1.31 0.12
CA TYR A 15 2.96 2.21 -0.27
C TYR A 15 3.84 2.54 0.93
N GLY A 16 5.09 2.91 0.69
CA GLY A 16 6.02 3.27 1.74
C GLY A 16 7.20 4.09 1.27
N CYS A 17 7.98 4.54 2.24
CA CYS A 17 9.20 5.28 2.01
C CYS A 17 10.36 4.61 2.76
N ALA A 18 11.52 4.53 2.13
CA ALA A 18 12.75 4.06 2.75
C ALA A 18 13.75 5.22 2.85
N ARG A 19 14.47 5.27 3.98
CA ARG A 19 15.46 6.35 4.23
C ARG A 19 16.76 6.12 3.45
N SER A 20 17.10 4.85 3.18
CA SER A 20 18.34 4.44 2.52
C SER A 20 18.12 3.21 1.64
N ARG A 21 19.05 2.92 0.73
CA ARG A 21 18.99 1.71 -0.11
C ARG A 21 18.98 0.42 0.71
N ILE A 22 19.71 0.37 1.82
CA ILE A 22 19.74 -0.80 2.72
C ILE A 22 18.35 -1.06 3.33
N ASP A 23 17.69 0.00 3.81
CA ASP A 23 16.33 -0.08 4.37
C ASP A 23 15.32 -0.53 3.29
N PHE A 24 15.45 0.01 2.07
CA PHE A 24 14.65 -0.41 0.92
C PHE A 24 14.86 -1.89 0.59
N GLN A 25 16.10 -2.37 0.57
CA GLN A 25 16.40 -3.77 0.28
C GLN A 25 15.82 -4.70 1.36
N LYS A 26 15.97 -4.36 2.65
CA LYS A 26 15.35 -5.12 3.75
C LYS A 26 13.83 -5.21 3.60
N LYS A 27 13.17 -4.13 3.19
CA LYS A 27 11.74 -4.16 2.88
C LYS A 27 11.48 -5.08 1.70
N LYS A 28 12.23 -4.94 0.60
CA LYS A 28 12.07 -5.79 -0.58
C LYS A 28 12.14 -7.28 -0.24
N ASP A 29 13.19 -7.72 0.47
CA ASP A 29 13.33 -9.11 0.93
C ASP A 29 12.18 -9.57 1.82
N LEU A 30 11.73 -8.72 2.76
CA LEU A 30 10.62 -9.05 3.64
C LEU A 30 9.33 -9.30 2.85
N PHE A 31 8.99 -8.41 1.93
CA PHE A 31 7.74 -8.48 1.16
C PHE A 31 7.80 -9.55 0.07
N ASP A 32 8.98 -9.86 -0.48
CA ASP A 32 9.20 -10.98 -1.40
C ASP A 32 8.83 -12.31 -0.74
N GLY A 33 9.20 -12.51 0.54
CA GLY A 33 8.80 -13.67 1.34
C GLY A 33 7.28 -13.81 1.56
N PHE A 34 6.52 -12.74 1.36
CA PHE A 34 5.04 -12.75 1.38
C PHE A 34 4.41 -12.83 -0.02
N GLY A 35 5.21 -13.01 -1.08
CA GLY A 35 4.73 -13.02 -2.46
C GLY A 35 4.31 -11.64 -2.98
N CYS A 36 4.79 -10.57 -2.35
CA CYS A 36 4.52 -9.19 -2.76
C CYS A 36 5.70 -8.62 -3.54
N GLU A 37 5.42 -7.87 -4.60
CA GLU A 37 6.45 -7.17 -5.36
C GLU A 37 6.60 -5.74 -4.84
N ILE A 38 7.82 -5.31 -4.52
CA ILE A 38 8.10 -3.90 -4.25
C ILE A 38 8.70 -3.22 -5.48
N LYS A 39 8.06 -2.13 -5.90
CA LYS A 39 8.54 -1.28 -6.99
C LYS A 39 8.99 0.08 -6.47
N ASN A 40 10.24 0.44 -6.75
CA ASN A 40 10.75 1.79 -6.54
C ASN A 40 10.13 2.72 -7.60
N VAL A 41 9.60 3.86 -7.16
CA VAL A 41 8.87 4.80 -8.02
C VAL A 41 9.29 6.24 -7.75
N SER A 42 9.03 7.10 -8.72
CA SER A 42 9.16 8.55 -8.55
C SER A 42 8.14 9.07 -7.53
N LYS A 43 8.44 10.21 -6.91
CA LYS A 43 7.53 10.88 -5.94
C LYS A 43 6.14 11.17 -6.54
N GLU A 44 6.09 11.55 -7.82
CA GLU A 44 4.81 11.83 -8.49
C GLU A 44 3.93 10.57 -8.60
N GLU A 45 4.52 9.46 -9.03
CA GLU A 45 3.82 8.18 -9.15
C GLU A 45 3.39 7.67 -7.77
N PHE A 46 4.26 7.83 -6.77
CA PHE A 46 3.93 7.51 -5.38
C PHE A 46 2.68 8.25 -4.91
N GLU A 47 2.59 9.57 -5.12
CA GLU A 47 1.42 10.36 -4.71
C GLU A 47 0.14 9.97 -5.47
N LYS A 48 0.25 9.60 -6.75
CA LYS A 48 -0.86 9.06 -7.54
C LYS A 48 -1.37 7.74 -6.97
N VAL A 49 -0.46 6.80 -6.70
CA VAL A 49 -0.81 5.48 -6.14
C VAL A 49 -1.34 5.61 -4.72
N LYS A 50 -0.71 6.44 -3.87
CA LYS A 50 -1.15 6.73 -2.51
C LYS A 50 -2.59 7.21 -2.47
N LYS A 51 -2.99 8.15 -3.34
CA LYS A 51 -4.38 8.60 -3.44
C LYS A 51 -5.34 7.45 -3.79
N LYS A 52 -4.96 6.58 -4.73
CA LYS A 52 -5.79 5.42 -5.11
C LYS A 52 -5.95 4.43 -3.96
N VAL A 53 -4.85 4.08 -3.29
CA VAL A 53 -4.84 3.16 -2.16
C VAL A 53 -5.60 3.74 -0.97
N ASP A 54 -5.45 5.03 -0.68
CA ASP A 54 -6.15 5.70 0.42
C ASP A 54 -7.67 5.74 0.15
N ILE A 55 -8.10 6.12 -1.06
CA ILE A 55 -9.52 6.07 -1.45
C ILE A 55 -10.05 4.65 -1.34
N LYS A 56 -9.33 3.65 -1.88
CA LYS A 56 -9.70 2.24 -1.76
C LYS A 56 -9.89 1.87 -0.29
N THR A 57 -8.90 2.15 0.57
CA THR A 57 -8.92 1.82 1.99
C THR A 57 -10.03 2.55 2.75
N GLN A 58 -10.30 3.81 2.44
CA GLN A 58 -11.41 4.57 3.02
C GLN A 58 -12.76 3.99 2.60
N LEU A 59 -12.91 3.59 1.33
CA LEU A 59 -14.11 2.90 0.84
C LEU A 59 -14.29 1.55 1.55
N TYR A 60 -13.20 0.77 1.72
CA TYR A 60 -13.25 -0.47 2.51
C TYR A 60 -13.65 -0.21 3.96
N ARG A 61 -13.11 0.82 4.62
CA ARG A 61 -13.52 1.21 5.99
C ARG A 61 -14.99 1.59 6.06
N LYS A 62 -15.49 2.41 5.14
CA LYS A 62 -16.90 2.81 5.08
C LYS A 62 -17.82 1.62 4.80
N HIS A 63 -17.42 0.72 3.90
CA HIS A 63 -18.15 -0.51 3.59
C HIS A 63 -18.18 -1.47 4.79
N PHE A 64 -17.06 -1.67 5.48
CA PHE A 64 -17.01 -2.45 6.73
C PHE A 64 -17.88 -1.82 7.82
N GLN A 65 -17.88 -0.49 7.96
CA GLN A 65 -18.74 0.21 8.92
C GLN A 65 -20.23 0.06 8.58
N LEU A 66 -20.60 0.04 7.30
CA LEU A 66 -21.97 -0.23 6.84
C LEU A 66 -22.42 -1.67 7.10
N ILE A 67 -21.52 -2.65 6.91
CA ILE A 67 -21.82 -4.06 7.19
C ILE A 67 -21.95 -4.31 8.70
N LEU A 68 -21.07 -3.72 9.51
CA LEU A 68 -21.08 -3.89 10.97
C LEU A 68 -22.09 -2.96 11.68
N GLY A 69 -22.56 -1.91 11.01
CA GLY A 69 -23.61 -1.01 11.48
C GLY A 69 -25.03 -1.50 11.17
N GLY A 70 -25.18 -2.69 10.59
CA GLY A 70 -26.47 -3.35 10.33
C GLY A 70 -27.05 -4.11 11.52
N GLU A 71 -26.43 -4.03 12.70
CA GLU A 71 -26.98 -4.54 13.97
C GLU A 71 -26.99 -3.43 15.03
N ASN A 72 -27.89 -2.46 14.90
CA ASN A 72 -28.85 -2.09 15.95
C ASN A 72 -29.58 -0.78 15.62
N MET A 73 -30.91 -0.89 15.71
CA MET A 73 -31.97 0.13 15.74
C MET A 73 -32.47 0.64 14.39
#